data_AF-A0A0C2ML55-F1
#
_entry.id   AF-A0A0C2ML55-F1
#
_cell.length_a   1.000
_cell.length_b   1.000
_cell.length_c   1.000
_cell.angle_alpha   90.00
_cell.angle_beta   90.00
_cell.angle_gamma   90.00
#
_symmetry.space_group_name_H-M   'P 1'
#
loop_
_entity.id
_entity.type
_entity.pdbx_description
1 polymer ?
#
loop_
_entity_poly.entity_id
_entity_poly.type
_entity_poly.pdbx_seq_one_letter_code
_entity_poly.pdbx_strand_id
1 'polypeptide(L)'
;MTVFGTNNKKSLRTLNQTGSSDAADEFFEASKIADIDLKKVSKISTDDLVSPECYRVTLSIRAFEGYRNSIEAHLKKKAVQKSVQHGYIYEKEYGDIAKSNEFYNLADDLRREHDIDHLCILTDHYMLGFGDDISKSLYENPEWVKENNPKFKDDVIQTIKYLEERNNKSFNASAINGSHKSEDA
;
A
#
# COMPACT_ATOMS: atom_id res chain seq x y z
N MET A 1 9.34 45.09 13.67
CA MET A 1 8.43 44.60 12.61
C MET A 1 9.26 43.69 11.73
N THR A 2 9.32 42.40 12.08
CA THR A 2 10.30 41.45 11.53
C THR A 2 9.53 40.42 10.71
N VAL A 3 9.81 40.38 9.41
CA VAL A 3 9.14 39.52 8.42
C VAL A 3 9.79 38.14 8.48
N PHE A 4 9.05 37.13 8.94
CA PHE A 4 9.45 35.73 8.78
C PHE A 4 9.14 35.27 7.36
N GLY A 5 10.21 35.10 6.57
CA GLY A 5 10.16 34.65 5.18
C GLY A 5 9.80 33.17 5.04
N THR A 6 8.86 32.90 4.15
CA THR A 6 8.44 31.56 3.71
C THR A 6 9.51 30.91 2.83
N ASN A 7 10.45 30.17 3.43
CA ASN A 7 11.51 29.44 2.70
C ASN A 7 11.36 27.91 2.72
N ASN A 8 10.20 27.36 3.09
CA ASN A 8 10.07 25.91 3.29
C ASN A 8 9.85 25.08 2.01
N LYS A 9 9.63 25.69 0.84
CA LYS A 9 9.33 24.95 -0.41
C LYS A 9 10.54 24.60 -1.27
N LYS A 10 11.70 25.26 -1.08
CA LYS A 10 12.91 24.97 -1.87
C LYS A 10 13.75 23.83 -1.30
N SER A 11 13.73 23.61 0.01
CA SER A 11 14.50 22.54 0.69
C SER A 11 14.02 21.13 0.31
N LEU A 12 12.70 20.94 0.15
CA LEU A 12 12.10 19.65 -0.22
C LEU A 12 12.49 19.13 -1.61
N ARG A 13 12.92 19.99 -2.55
CA ARG A 13 13.31 19.56 -3.91
C ARG A 13 14.76 19.09 -4.01
N THR A 14 15.64 19.54 -3.14
CA THR A 14 17.08 19.21 -3.20
C THR A 14 17.40 17.90 -2.48
N LEU A 15 16.55 17.45 -1.55
CA LEU A 15 16.72 16.20 -0.81
C LEU A 15 16.40 14.93 -1.61
N ASN A 16 15.59 15.03 -2.67
CA ASN A 16 15.19 13.87 -3.50
C ASN A 16 16.32 13.31 -4.39
N GLN A 17 17.54 13.88 -4.35
CA GLN A 17 18.67 13.46 -5.18
C GLN A 17 19.78 12.72 -4.43
N THR A 18 19.74 12.65 -3.09
CA THR A 18 20.73 11.94 -2.27
C THR A 18 20.05 10.89 -1.41
N GLY A 19 19.54 9.83 -2.03
CA GLY A 19 18.92 8.69 -1.33
C GLY A 19 19.95 7.86 -0.56
N SER A 20 20.57 8.42 0.48
CA SER A 20 21.39 7.67 1.43
C SER A 20 20.52 7.16 2.57
N SER A 21 20.70 5.89 2.95
CA SER A 21 20.10 5.26 4.14
C SER A 21 20.27 6.13 5.40
N ASP A 22 21.43 6.77 5.53
CA ASP A 22 21.79 7.57 6.71
C ASP A 22 20.88 8.78 6.90
N ALA A 23 20.48 9.43 5.79
CA ALA A 23 19.58 10.58 5.85
C ALA A 23 18.18 10.16 6.34
N ALA A 24 17.69 9.01 5.89
CA ALA A 24 16.39 8.52 6.32
C ALA A 24 16.39 8.16 7.83
N ASP A 25 17.50 7.62 8.33
CA ASP A 25 17.71 7.30 9.74
C ASP A 25 17.73 8.55 10.64
N GLU A 26 18.41 9.61 10.21
CA GLU A 26 18.40 10.89 10.93
C GLU A 26 16.98 11.48 10.99
N PHE A 27 16.22 11.44 9.90
CA PHE A 27 14.82 11.89 9.91
C PHE A 27 13.94 11.04 10.82
N PHE A 28 14.15 9.72 10.86
CA PHE A 28 13.39 8.82 11.71
C PHE A 28 13.63 9.08 13.19
N GLU A 29 14.88 9.25 13.60
CA GLU A 29 15.21 9.59 14.99
C GLU A 29 14.73 11.00 15.36
N ALA A 30 14.84 11.97 14.46
CA ALA A 30 14.28 13.31 14.66
C ALA A 30 12.75 13.28 14.84
N SER A 31 12.05 12.45 14.07
CA SER A 31 10.59 12.24 14.21
C SER A 31 10.22 11.71 15.59
N LYS A 32 10.94 10.70 16.09
CA LYS A 32 10.69 10.15 17.44
C LYS A 32 10.88 11.20 18.54
N ILE A 33 11.90 12.04 18.42
CA ILE A 33 12.18 13.11 19.39
C ILE A 33 11.05 14.15 19.34
N ALA A 34 10.62 14.55 18.15
CA ALA A 34 9.51 15.48 17.96
C ALA A 34 8.20 14.94 18.57
N ASP A 35 7.92 13.64 18.45
CA ASP A 35 6.73 13.01 19.02
C ASP A 35 6.71 13.02 20.56
N ILE A 36 7.88 12.85 21.19
CA ILE A 36 8.01 12.95 22.65
C ILE A 36 7.64 14.36 23.12
N ASP A 37 8.04 15.39 22.38
CA ASP A 37 7.75 16.79 22.69
C ASP A 37 6.32 17.20 22.30
N LEU A 38 5.76 16.65 21.22
CA LEU A 38 4.42 16.96 20.70
C LEU A 38 3.27 16.23 21.40
N LYS A 39 3.53 15.19 22.21
CA LYS A 39 2.51 14.59 23.10
C LYS A 39 1.83 15.58 24.06
N LYS A 40 2.33 16.82 24.17
CA LYS A 40 1.69 17.93 24.88
C LYS A 40 0.77 18.82 24.05
N VAL A 41 0.76 18.74 22.72
CA VAL A 41 -0.03 19.64 21.85
C VAL A 41 -0.64 18.83 20.72
N SER A 42 -1.90 18.44 20.87
CA SER A 42 -2.67 17.69 19.89
C SER A 42 -2.78 18.41 18.54
N LYS A 43 -1.84 18.12 17.64
CA LYS A 43 -1.97 18.32 16.20
C LYS A 43 -1.05 17.30 15.54
N ILE A 44 -1.66 16.19 15.11
CA ILE A 44 -1.01 15.18 14.26
C ILE A 44 -0.39 15.94 13.09
N SER A 45 0.94 16.05 13.10
CA SER A 45 1.68 16.80 12.11
C SER A 45 1.63 16.06 10.78
N THR A 46 1.57 16.80 9.69
CA THR A 46 1.74 16.25 8.34
C THR A 46 3.14 15.66 8.08
N ASP A 47 4.04 15.76 9.05
CA ASP A 47 5.45 15.37 8.95
C ASP A 47 5.69 13.85 9.13
N ASP A 48 4.75 13.10 9.74
CA ASP A 48 4.89 11.65 9.97
C ASP A 48 4.95 10.82 8.66
N LEU A 49 4.56 11.42 7.53
CA LEU A 49 4.59 10.78 6.21
C LEU A 49 5.89 11.03 5.44
N VAL A 50 6.74 11.97 5.87
CA VAL A 50 7.95 12.33 5.13
C VAL A 50 9.03 11.25 5.27
N SER A 51 9.17 10.65 6.46
CA SER A 51 10.19 9.62 6.71
C SER A 51 9.91 8.29 5.97
N PRO A 52 8.69 7.72 6.00
CA PRO A 52 8.42 6.44 5.32
C PRO A 52 8.57 6.51 3.80
N GLU A 53 8.26 7.65 3.19
CA GLU A 53 8.39 7.86 1.74
C GLU A 53 9.87 7.86 1.31
N CYS A 54 10.77 8.41 2.14
CA CYS A 54 12.21 8.33 1.92
C CYS A 54 12.73 6.89 2.00
N TYR A 55 12.20 6.10 2.94
CA TYR A 55 12.50 4.66 3.01
C TYR A 55 11.85 3.84 1.88
N ARG A 56 10.77 4.35 1.26
CA ARG A 56 10.14 3.73 0.10
C ARG A 56 11.09 3.64 -1.08
N VAL A 57 11.74 4.77 -1.39
CA VAL A 57 12.70 4.87 -2.48
C VAL A 57 13.89 3.92 -2.31
N THR A 58 14.28 3.65 -1.06
CA THR A 58 15.41 2.75 -0.74
C THR A 58 15.00 1.31 -0.48
N LEU A 59 13.70 0.98 -0.59
CA LEU A 59 13.13 -0.33 -0.27
C LEU A 59 13.51 -0.84 1.14
N SER A 60 13.73 0.06 2.09
CA SER A 60 14.17 -0.30 3.43
C SER A 60 13.09 -1.04 4.21
N ILE A 61 13.49 -2.02 5.03
CA ILE A 61 12.60 -2.72 5.97
C ILE A 61 11.94 -1.72 6.94
N ARG A 62 12.62 -0.60 7.24
CA ARG A 62 12.11 0.46 8.13
C ARG A 62 10.89 1.20 7.57
N ALA A 63 10.64 1.14 6.25
CA ALA A 63 9.42 1.67 5.66
C ALA A 63 8.17 1.02 6.26
N PHE A 64 8.25 -0.27 6.60
CA PHE A 64 7.13 -1.03 7.17
C PHE A 64 6.72 -0.47 8.53
N GLU A 65 7.69 -0.29 9.42
CA GLU A 65 7.48 0.26 10.75
C GLU A 65 6.98 1.71 10.67
N GLY A 66 7.55 2.52 9.77
CA GLY A 66 7.11 3.89 9.53
C GLY A 66 5.64 3.97 9.09
N TYR A 67 5.20 3.11 8.16
CA TYR A 67 3.79 3.07 7.76
C TYR A 67 2.86 2.60 8.87
N ARG A 68 3.28 1.60 9.66
CA ARG A 68 2.48 1.11 10.78
C ARG A 68 2.25 2.20 11.82
N ASN A 69 3.32 2.89 12.22
CA ASN A 69 3.23 4.02 13.15
C ASN A 69 2.35 5.14 12.58
N SER A 70 2.48 5.42 11.28
CA SER A 70 1.64 6.42 10.61
C SER A 70 0.16 6.05 10.69
N ILE A 71 -0.21 4.80 10.48
CA ILE A 71 -1.61 4.33 10.58
C ILE A 71 -2.15 4.55 12.01
N GLU A 72 -1.36 4.21 13.03
CA GLU A 72 -1.74 4.39 14.44
C GLU A 72 -1.94 5.87 14.83
N ALA A 73 -1.20 6.78 14.19
CA ALA A 73 -1.34 8.22 14.42
C ALA A 73 -2.61 8.84 13.79
N HIS A 74 -3.25 8.18 12.83
CA HIS A 74 -4.38 8.74 12.09
C HIS A 74 -5.75 8.48 12.74
N LEU A 75 -6.71 9.39 12.52
CA LEU A 75 -8.11 9.16 12.88
C LEU A 75 -8.68 7.93 12.14
N LYS A 76 -9.54 7.18 12.82
CA LYS A 76 -10.16 5.90 12.40
C LYS A 76 -10.36 5.71 10.88
N LYS A 77 -11.12 6.60 10.22
CA LYS A 77 -11.41 6.49 8.77
C LYS A 77 -10.17 6.64 7.89
N LYS A 78 -9.23 7.52 8.28
CA LYS A 78 -7.97 7.71 7.54
C LYS A 78 -7.01 6.56 7.75
N ALA A 79 -7.00 5.95 8.94
CA ALA A 79 -6.18 4.77 9.24
C ALA A 79 -6.52 3.61 8.29
N VAL A 80 -7.80 3.30 8.09
CA VAL A 80 -8.26 2.27 7.12
C VAL A 80 -7.75 2.56 5.71
N GLN A 81 -7.90 3.79 5.21
CA GLN A 81 -7.45 4.16 3.87
C GLN A 81 -5.94 4.04 3.74
N LYS A 82 -5.19 4.45 4.76
CA LYS A 82 -3.73 4.36 4.78
C LYS A 82 -3.25 2.93 4.80
N SER A 83 -3.86 2.06 5.60
CA SER A 83 -3.57 0.62 5.58
C SER A 83 -3.74 0.04 4.17
N VAL A 84 -4.87 0.29 3.49
CA VAL A 84 -5.07 -0.19 2.12
C VAL A 84 -4.02 0.37 1.14
N GLN A 85 -3.71 1.67 1.25
CA GLN A 85 -2.68 2.30 0.41
C GLN A 85 -1.30 1.66 0.59
N HIS A 86 -0.89 1.39 1.84
CA HIS A 86 0.40 0.78 2.14
C HIS A 86 0.46 -0.69 1.74
N GLY A 87 -0.65 -1.43 1.90
CA GLY A 87 -0.78 -2.79 1.37
C GLY A 87 -0.55 -2.85 -0.14
N TYR A 88 -1.15 -1.92 -0.89
CA TYR A 88 -0.97 -1.83 -2.34
C TYR A 88 0.49 -1.51 -2.74
N ILE A 89 1.14 -0.58 -2.02
CA ILE A 89 2.55 -0.25 -2.24
C ILE A 89 3.44 -1.49 -2.05
N TYR A 90 3.26 -2.24 -0.97
CA TYR A 90 4.06 -3.46 -0.73
C TYR A 90 3.81 -4.54 -1.78
N GLU A 91 2.58 -4.67 -2.28
CA GLU A 91 2.28 -5.61 -3.35
C GLU A 91 2.93 -5.21 -4.67
N LYS A 92 2.80 -3.94 -5.07
CA LYS A 92 3.20 -3.48 -6.42
C LYS A 92 4.66 -3.07 -6.52
N GLU A 93 5.20 -2.38 -5.52
CA GLU A 93 6.56 -1.85 -5.55
C GLU A 93 7.58 -2.83 -4.96
N TYR A 94 7.20 -3.57 -3.92
CA TYR A 94 8.11 -4.49 -3.22
C TYR A 94 7.93 -5.97 -3.64
N GLY A 95 6.79 -6.33 -4.25
CA GLY A 95 6.44 -7.73 -4.50
C GLY A 95 6.24 -8.55 -3.23
N ASP A 96 6.14 -7.91 -2.06
CA ASP A 96 6.01 -8.57 -0.76
C ASP A 96 4.54 -8.74 -0.40
N ILE A 97 3.96 -9.82 -0.91
CA ILE A 97 2.55 -10.19 -0.72
C ILE A 97 2.26 -10.45 0.77
N ALA A 98 3.23 -10.95 1.54
CA ALA A 98 3.03 -11.25 2.95
C ALA A 98 2.79 -9.96 3.74
N LYS A 99 3.67 -8.96 3.60
CA LYS A 99 3.50 -7.65 4.25
C LYS A 99 2.30 -6.87 3.71
N SER A 100 2.03 -7.00 2.41
CA SER A 100 0.82 -6.41 1.81
C SER A 100 -0.45 -6.92 2.52
N ASN A 101 -0.56 -8.23 2.71
CA ASN A 101 -1.70 -8.84 3.41
C ASN A 101 -1.79 -8.40 4.88
N GLU A 102 -0.67 -8.16 5.57
CA GLU A 102 -0.69 -7.62 6.94
C GLU A 102 -1.41 -6.26 6.99
N PHE A 103 -1.14 -5.39 6.03
CA PHE A 103 -1.83 -4.09 5.95
C PHE A 103 -3.30 -4.22 5.55
N TYR A 104 -3.65 -5.11 4.62
CA TYR A 104 -5.05 -5.34 4.28
C TYR A 104 -5.85 -5.92 5.45
N ASN A 105 -5.29 -6.90 6.16
CA ASN A 105 -5.89 -7.46 7.38
C ASN A 105 -6.07 -6.37 8.44
N LEU A 106 -5.07 -5.51 8.64
CA LEU A 106 -5.16 -4.38 9.55
C LEU A 106 -6.28 -3.40 9.14
N ALA A 107 -6.48 -3.15 7.85
CA ALA A 107 -7.59 -2.33 7.38
C ALA A 107 -8.95 -2.93 7.75
N ASP A 108 -9.10 -4.24 7.62
CA ASP A 108 -10.34 -4.95 7.97
C ASP A 108 -10.55 -5.04 9.48
N ASP A 109 -9.49 -5.24 10.27
CA ASP A 109 -9.52 -5.16 11.73
C ASP A 109 -10.00 -3.78 12.19
N LEU A 110 -9.40 -2.71 11.66
CA LEU A 110 -9.77 -1.32 11.99
C LEU A 110 -11.22 -1.00 11.60
N ARG A 111 -11.74 -1.58 10.51
CA ARG A 111 -13.16 -1.45 10.13
C ARG A 111 -14.06 -2.13 11.14
N ARG A 112 -13.76 -3.38 11.50
CA ARG A 112 -14.53 -4.15 12.49
C ARG A 112 -14.53 -3.49 13.86
N GLU A 113 -13.37 -3.05 14.34
CA GLU A 113 -13.22 -2.42 15.65
C GLU A 113 -14.02 -1.11 15.78
N HIS A 114 -14.21 -0.41 14.66
CA HIS A 114 -14.81 0.92 14.66
C HIS A 114 -16.16 0.99 13.96
N ASP A 115 -16.76 -0.16 13.64
CA ASP A 115 -18.05 -0.28 12.95
C ASP A 115 -18.11 0.60 11.68
N ILE A 116 -17.01 0.57 10.91
CA ILE A 116 -16.90 1.32 9.66
C ILE A 116 -17.37 0.41 8.52
N ASP A 117 -18.53 0.74 7.95
CA ASP A 117 -19.04 0.05 6.77
C ASP A 117 -18.02 0.01 5.64
N HIS A 118 -17.80 -1.19 5.12
CA HIS A 118 -17.02 -1.37 3.91
C HIS A 118 -17.87 -0.98 2.69
N LEU A 119 -17.75 0.28 2.28
CA LEU A 119 -18.23 0.72 0.97
C LEU A 119 -17.21 0.33 -0.09
N CYS A 120 -17.31 -0.90 -0.59
CA CYS A 120 -16.57 -1.28 -1.78
C CYS A 120 -17.07 -0.41 -2.94
N ILE A 121 -16.22 0.48 -3.45
CA ILE A 121 -16.55 1.28 -4.65
C ILE A 121 -16.76 0.36 -5.86
N LEU A 122 -16.12 -0.81 -5.86
CA LEU A 122 -16.30 -1.87 -6.85
C LEU A 122 -17.59 -2.68 -6.58
N THR A 123 -18.72 -1.99 -6.54
CA THR A 123 -20.04 -2.63 -6.51
C THR A 123 -20.26 -3.44 -7.79
N ASP A 124 -21.16 -4.43 -7.75
CA ASP A 124 -21.57 -5.16 -8.95
C ASP A 124 -22.03 -4.20 -10.06
N HIS A 125 -22.75 -3.14 -9.70
CA HIS A 125 -23.17 -2.10 -10.64
C HIS A 125 -21.97 -1.34 -11.26
N TYR A 126 -20.96 -1.01 -10.46
CA TYR A 126 -19.73 -0.39 -10.98
C TYR A 126 -19.01 -1.34 -11.95
N MET A 127 -18.88 -2.61 -11.59
CA MET A 127 -18.20 -3.61 -12.43
C MET A 127 -18.96 -3.85 -13.75
N LEU A 128 -20.29 -3.88 -13.72
CA LEU A 128 -21.12 -3.94 -14.92
C LEU A 128 -20.93 -2.71 -15.80
N GLY A 129 -21.01 -1.50 -15.23
CA GLY A 129 -20.79 -0.26 -15.97
C GLY A 129 -19.39 -0.17 -16.58
N PHE A 130 -18.37 -0.60 -15.83
CA PHE A 130 -17.00 -0.69 -16.35
C PHE A 130 -16.87 -1.67 -17.51
N GLY A 131 -17.55 -2.83 -17.43
CA GLY A 131 -17.63 -3.80 -18.53
C GLY A 131 -18.33 -3.25 -19.77
N ASP A 132 -19.42 -2.49 -19.57
CA ASP A 132 -20.13 -1.79 -20.65
C ASP A 132 -19.26 -0.72 -21.30
N ASP A 133 -18.55 0.08 -20.51
CA ASP A 133 -17.63 1.13 -20.99
C ASP A 133 -16.48 0.53 -21.80
N ILE A 134 -15.91 -0.59 -21.33
CA ILE A 134 -14.94 -1.36 -22.12
C ILE A 134 -15.61 -1.82 -23.42
N SER A 135 -16.75 -2.51 -23.35
CA SER A 135 -17.44 -3.08 -24.51
C SER A 135 -17.77 -2.02 -25.57
N LYS A 136 -18.24 -0.85 -25.12
CA LYS A 136 -18.51 0.31 -25.97
C LYS A 136 -17.23 0.87 -26.59
N SER A 137 -16.17 1.03 -25.81
CA SER A 137 -14.87 1.49 -26.33
C SER A 137 -14.30 0.52 -27.38
N LEU A 138 -14.48 -0.78 -27.15
CA LEU A 138 -14.09 -1.82 -28.11
C LEU A 138 -14.91 -1.75 -29.41
N TYR A 139 -16.21 -1.43 -29.31
CA TYR A 139 -17.10 -1.29 -30.47
C TYR A 139 -16.84 -0.01 -31.27
N GLU A 140 -16.56 1.10 -30.59
CA GLU A 140 -16.33 2.41 -31.21
C GLU A 140 -14.95 2.52 -31.87
N ASN A 141 -13.93 1.80 -31.36
CA ASN A 141 -12.58 1.85 -31.91
C ASN A 141 -11.98 0.45 -32.16
N PRO A 142 -12.56 -0.33 -33.09
CA PRO A 142 -12.17 -1.72 -33.32
C PRO A 142 -10.73 -1.88 -33.85
N GLU A 143 -10.16 -0.85 -34.47
CA GLU A 143 -8.77 -0.90 -34.99
C GLU A 143 -7.75 -0.78 -33.85
N TRP A 144 -7.96 0.12 -32.88
CA TRP A 144 -7.12 0.17 -31.68
C TRP A 144 -7.16 -1.16 -30.92
N VAL A 145 -8.33 -1.81 -30.87
CA VAL A 145 -8.47 -3.15 -30.30
C VAL A 145 -7.67 -4.16 -31.08
N LYS A 146 -7.77 -4.20 -32.41
CA LYS A 146 -6.98 -5.16 -33.21
C LYS A 146 -5.48 -5.00 -32.99
N GLU A 147 -5.00 -3.77 -32.85
CA GLU A 147 -3.59 -3.46 -32.60
C GLU A 147 -3.14 -3.86 -31.17
N ASN A 148 -3.99 -3.65 -30.15
CA ASN A 148 -3.63 -3.84 -28.74
C ASN A 148 -4.11 -5.16 -28.14
N ASN A 149 -5.04 -5.88 -28.78
CA ASN A 149 -5.59 -7.15 -28.33
C ASN A 149 -4.51 -8.23 -28.14
N PRO A 150 -3.48 -8.36 -29.00
CA PRO A 150 -2.38 -9.30 -28.73
C PRO A 150 -1.73 -9.05 -27.36
N LYS A 151 -1.46 -7.79 -27.03
CA LYS A 151 -0.85 -7.39 -25.76
C LYS A 151 -1.77 -7.63 -24.57
N PHE A 152 -3.06 -7.26 -24.67
CA PHE A 152 -4.04 -7.55 -23.63
C PHE A 152 -4.24 -9.05 -23.41
N LYS A 153 -4.26 -9.83 -24.50
CA LYS A 153 -4.38 -11.29 -24.44
C LYS A 153 -3.18 -11.90 -23.74
N ASP A 154 -1.97 -11.43 -24.03
CA ASP A 154 -0.75 -11.88 -23.35
C ASP A 154 -0.77 -11.53 -21.86
N ASP A 155 -1.20 -10.31 -21.50
CA ASP A 155 -1.33 -9.87 -20.10
C ASP A 155 -2.37 -10.69 -19.33
N VAL A 156 -3.52 -10.99 -19.95
CA VAL A 156 -4.56 -11.84 -19.37
C VAL A 156 -4.05 -13.28 -19.21
N ILE A 157 -3.38 -13.84 -20.21
CA ILE A 157 -2.81 -15.20 -20.15
C ILE A 157 -1.74 -15.28 -19.05
N GLN A 158 -0.84 -14.29 -18.95
CA GLN A 158 0.15 -14.24 -17.87
C GLN A 158 -0.51 -14.16 -16.50
N THR A 159 -1.56 -13.33 -16.38
CA THR A 159 -2.31 -13.19 -15.12
C THR A 159 -2.98 -14.49 -14.72
N ILE A 160 -3.64 -15.19 -15.65
CA ILE A 160 -4.26 -16.49 -15.40
C ILE A 160 -3.20 -17.50 -14.95
N LYS A 161 -2.07 -17.61 -15.65
CA LYS A 161 -0.97 -18.53 -15.27
C LYS A 161 -0.44 -18.22 -13.87
N TYR A 162 -0.22 -16.95 -13.54
CA TYR A 162 0.21 -16.53 -12.21
C TYR A 162 -0.78 -16.96 -11.13
N LEU A 163 -2.09 -16.80 -11.36
CA LEU A 163 -3.14 -17.20 -10.43
C LEU A 163 -3.18 -18.73 -10.25
N GLU A 164 -3.03 -19.49 -11.33
CA GLU A 164 -2.96 -20.96 -11.29
C GLU A 164 -1.75 -21.45 -10.49
N GLU A 165 -0.57 -20.88 -10.73
CA GLU A 165 0.65 -21.21 -9.98
C GLU A 165 0.52 -20.87 -8.49
N ARG A 166 -0.08 -19.72 -8.17
CA ARG A 166 -0.34 -19.30 -6.80
C ARG A 166 -1.30 -20.26 -6.09
N ASN A 167 -2.39 -20.65 -6.75
CA ASN A 167 -3.36 -21.60 -6.21
C ASN A 167 -2.70 -22.97 -5.96
N ASN A 168 -1.91 -23.47 -6.90
CA ASN A 168 -1.20 -24.74 -6.75
C ASN A 168 -0.20 -24.72 -5.58
N LYS A 169 0.53 -23.61 -5.38
CA LYS A 169 1.43 -23.44 -4.21
C LYS A 169 0.65 -23.46 -2.89
N SER A 170 -0.50 -22.81 -2.83
CA SER A 170 -1.34 -22.78 -1.61
C SER A 170 -1.90 -24.16 -1.24
N PHE A 171 -2.24 -24.97 -2.24
CA PHE A 171 -2.75 -26.32 -2.06
C PHE A 171 -1.66 -27.27 -1.53
N ASN A 172 -0.44 -27.18 -2.09
CA ASN A 172 0.70 -28.00 -1.67
C ASN A 172 1.20 -27.64 -0.26
N ALA A 173 1.19 -26.36 0.12
CA ALA A 173 1.54 -25.93 1.48
C ALA A 173 0.58 -26.46 2.55
N SER A 174 -0.70 -26.63 2.19
CA SER A 174 -1.73 -27.16 3.09
C SER A 174 -1.62 -28.68 3.28
N ALA A 175 -1.16 -29.41 2.25
CA ALA A 175 -0.96 -30.86 2.33
C ALA A 175 0.22 -31.26 3.23
N ILE A 176 1.31 -30.47 3.25
CA ILE A 176 2.51 -30.73 4.05
C ILE A 176 2.24 -30.53 5.56
N ASN A 177 1.35 -29.62 5.93
CA ASN A 177 1.01 -29.37 7.34
C ASN A 177 0.00 -30.38 7.93
N GLY A 178 -0.63 -31.21 7.09
CA GLY A 178 -1.56 -32.26 7.51
C GLY A 178 -0.90 -33.59 7.91
N SER A 179 0.34 -33.83 7.49
CA SER A 179 1.02 -35.12 7.71
C SER A 179 1.84 -35.21 9.02
N HIS A 180 1.82 -34.19 9.87
CA HIS A 180 2.64 -34.14 11.09
C HIS A 180 1.86 -34.25 12.41
N LYS A 181 0.61 -34.75 12.39
CA LYS A 181 -0.23 -34.93 13.59
C LYS A 181 -0.78 -36.35 13.77
N SER A 182 0.08 -37.37 13.74
CA SER A 182 -0.31 -38.71 14.20
C SER A 182 0.90 -39.62 14.49
N GLU A 183 1.75 -39.22 15.42
CA GLU A 183 2.71 -40.12 16.07
C GLU A 183 3.00 -39.49 17.44
N ASP A 184 2.14 -39.81 18.42
CA ASP A 184 2.37 -39.74 19.88
C ASP A 184 1.01 -40.00 20.56
N ALA A 185 0.66 -41.28 20.64
CA ALA A 185 -0.36 -41.84 21.52
C ALA A 185 0.13 -43.19 22.04
#